data_AF-A0A5T1VNI9-F1
#
_entry.id   AF-A0A5T1VNI9-F1
#
_cell.length_a   1.000
_cell.length_b   1.000
_cell.length_c   1.000
_cell.angle_alpha   90.00
_cell.angle_beta   90.00
_cell.angle_gamma   90.00
#
_symmetry.space_group_name_H-M   'P 1'
#
loop_
_entity.id
_entity.type
_entity.pdbx_description
1 polymer ?
#
loop_
_entity_poly.entity_id
_entity_poly.type
_entity_poly.pdbx_seq_one_letter_code
_entity_poly.pdbx_strand_id
1 'polypeptide(L)' 'MKVLNFFYENHPKFEVSYERKNQISKPNIIIKGPRFCGKKTLIFNFLSQFKASE' A
#
# COMPACT_ATOMS: atom_id res chain seq x y z
N MET A 1 -25.83 6.36 -8.59
CA MET A 1 -24.51 6.35 -7.92
C MET A 1 -23.99 4.91 -7.79
N LYS A 2 -23.77 4.19 -8.91
CA LYS A 2 -23.36 2.76 -8.92
C LYS A 2 -21.86 2.53 -9.12
N VAL A 3 -21.11 3.58 -9.47
CA VAL A 3 -19.70 3.48 -9.89
C VAL A 3 -18.75 3.33 -8.70
N LEU A 4 -19.15 3.75 -7.49
CA LEU A 4 -18.29 3.72 -6.31
C LEU A 4 -18.13 2.31 -5.72
N ASN A 5 -19.19 1.47 -5.72
CA ASN A 5 -19.12 0.13 -5.14
C ASN A 5 -18.06 -0.76 -5.82
N PHE A 6 -17.92 -0.64 -7.15
CA PHE A 6 -16.92 -1.40 -7.90
C PHE A 6 -15.49 -1.18 -7.40
N PHE A 7 -15.15 0.05 -6.99
CA PHE A 7 -13.83 0.39 -6.47
C PHE A 7 -13.58 -0.14 -5.05
N TYR A 8 -14.63 -0.36 -4.26
CA TYR A 8 -14.52 -0.95 -2.92
C TYR A 8 -14.52 -2.48 -2.94
N GLU A 9 -15.25 -3.10 -3.86
CA GLU A 9 -15.34 -4.56 -3.98
C GLU A 9 -14.03 -5.20 -4.44
N ASN A 10 -13.29 -4.53 -5.33
CA ASN A 10 -12.05 -5.03 -5.91
C ASN A 10 -10.85 -4.13 -5.60
N HIS A 11 -10.68 -3.75 -4.34
CA HIS A 11 -9.40 -3.16 -3.94
C HIS A 11 -8.30 -4.20 -4.22
N PRO A 12 -7.19 -3.82 -4.86
CA PRO A 12 -6.09 -4.74 -5.10
C PRO A 12 -5.61 -5.28 -3.75
N LYS A 13 -5.98 -6.54 -3.47
CA LYS A 13 -5.57 -7.23 -2.26
C LYS A 13 -4.08 -7.48 -2.36
N PHE A 14 -3.36 -7.10 -1.31
CA PHE A 14 -1.94 -7.40 -1.21
C PHE A 14 -1.77 -8.92 -1.09
N GLU A 15 -1.15 -9.55 -2.09
CA GLU A 15 -0.70 -10.95 -1.98
C GLU A 15 0.75 -10.97 -1.50
N VAL A 16 1.08 -11.91 -0.61
CA VAL A 16 2.43 -12.10 -0.05
C VAL A 16 3.48 -12.31 -1.16
N SER A 17 3.08 -12.90 -2.28
CA SER A 17 3.91 -13.09 -3.48
C SER A 17 4.40 -11.79 -4.11
N TYR A 18 3.73 -10.65 -3.87
CA TYR A 18 4.11 -9.33 -4.38
C TYR A 18 4.90 -8.50 -3.36
N GLU A 19 5.36 -9.11 -2.27
CA GLU A 19 6.14 -8.40 -1.27
C GLU A 19 7.48 -7.92 -1.86
N ARG A 20 7.76 -6.64 -1.64
CA ARG A 20 9.04 -6.05 -2.07
C ARG A 20 10.13 -6.42 -1.08
N LYS A 21 11.32 -6.73 -1.61
CA LYS A 21 12.54 -6.90 -0.80
C LYS A 21 12.84 -5.67 0.09
N ASN A 22 12.54 -4.47 -0.39
CA ASN A 22 12.75 -3.23 0.36
C ASN A 22 11.48 -2.88 1.14
N GLN A 23 11.60 -2.85 2.47
CA GLN A 23 10.55 -2.41 3.40
C GLN A 23 10.89 -1.04 4.01
N ILE A 24 9.86 -0.35 4.49
CA ILE A 24 10.01 0.90 5.24
C ILE A 24 10.32 0.53 6.70
N SER A 25 11.51 0.89 7.18
CA SER A 25 11.98 0.52 8.52
C SER A 25 12.14 1.70 9.48
N LYS A 26 12.10 2.94 8.99
CA LYS A 26 12.33 4.15 9.79
C LYS A 26 11.22 5.18 9.56
N PRO A 27 10.85 5.96 10.58
CA PRO A 27 10.01 7.14 10.39
C PRO A 27 10.77 8.21 9.60
N ASN A 28 10.04 9.18 9.04
CA ASN A 28 10.58 10.37 8.37
C ASN A 28 11.48 10.08 7.16
N ILE A 29 11.09 9.13 6.30
CA ILE A 29 11.80 8.81 5.05
C ILE A 29 11.19 9.52 3.84
N ILE A 30 12.03 9.84 2.85
CA ILE A 30 11.58 10.38 1.56
C ILE A 30 11.68 9.28 0.50
N ILE A 31 10.55 8.97 -0.16
CA ILE A 31 10.50 8.00 -1.24
C ILE A 31 10.35 8.75 -2.58
N LYS A 32 11.40 8.75 -3.40
CA LYS A 32 11.40 9.37 -4.74
C LYS A 32 11.22 8.32 -5.85
N GLY A 33 10.66 8.74 -6.98
CA GLY A 33 10.58 7.91 -8.18
C GLY A 33 9.57 8.41 -9.21
N PRO A 34 9.52 7.81 -10.41
CA PRO A 34 8.60 8.20 -11.48
C PRO A 34 7.13 7.88 -11.15
N ARG A 35 6.20 8.34 -12.01
CA ARG A 35 4.77 8.01 -11.88
C ARG A 35 4.58 6.49 -12.01
N PHE A 36 3.66 5.91 -11.23
CA PHE A 36 3.32 4.48 -11.23
C PHE A 36 4.42 3.48 -10.85
N CYS A 37 5.57 3.89 -10.30
CA CYS A 37 6.63 2.96 -9.85
C CYS A 37 6.33 2.20 -8.53
N GLY A 38 5.07 2.16 -8.09
CA GLY A 38 4.61 1.43 -6.90
C GLY A 38 5.01 2.03 -5.54
N LYS A 39 5.34 3.34 -5.49
CA LYS A 39 5.56 4.04 -4.20
C LYS A 39 4.34 3.98 -3.29
N LYS A 40 3.14 4.15 -3.85
CA LYS A 40 1.87 4.10 -3.10
C LYS A 40 1.67 2.73 -2.47
N THR A 41 1.89 1.65 -3.23
CA THR A 41 1.81 0.27 -2.75
C THR A 41 2.78 0.01 -1.60
N LEU A 42 4.02 0.50 -1.70
CA LEU A 42 5.01 0.36 -0.63
C LEU A 42 4.56 1.04 0.68
N ILE A 43 3.94 2.22 0.58
CA ILE A 43 3.39 2.94 1.74
C ILE A 43 2.18 2.18 2.32
N PHE A 44 1.24 1.73 1.48
CA PHE A 44 0.07 0.99 1.96
C PHE A 44 0.42 -0.33 2.63
N ASN A 45 1.41 -1.05 2.11
CA ASN A 45 1.91 -2.26 2.76
C ASN A 45 2.47 -1.96 4.15
N PHE A 46 3.28 -0.91 4.28
CA PHE A 46 3.79 -0.48 5.58
C PHE A 46 2.66 -0.10 6.54
N LEU A 47 1.68 0.69 6.08
CA LEU A 47 0.55 1.10 6.91
C LEU A 47 -0.35 -0.06 7.34
N SER A 48 -0.49 -1.11 6.50
CA SER A 48 -1.28 -2.30 6.85
C SER A 48 -0.71 -3.12 8.01
N GLN A 49 0.58 -2.93 8.36
CA GLN A 49 1.20 -3.59 9.51
C GLN A 49 0.74 -2.99 10.84
N PHE A 50 0.28 -1.73 10.83
CA PHE A 50 -0.28 -1.07 12.00
C PHE A 50 -1.73 -1.52 12.14
N LYS A 51 -1.96 -2.58 12.93
CA LYS A 51 -3.32 -2.89 13.39
C LYS A 51 -3.77 -1.77 14.32
N ALA A 52 -5.04 -1.38 14.22
CA ALA A 52 -5.69 -0.64 15.30
C ALA A 52 -5.73 -1.59 16.51
N SER A 53 -4.83 -1.41 17.46
CA SER A 53 -5.06 -1.90 18.80
C SER A 53 -6.20 -1.07 19.39
N GLU A 54 -7.34 -1.69 19.64
CA GLU A 54 -8.33 -1.16 20.61
C GLU A 54 -7.70 -1.08 22.01
#